data_AF-A0A9N9M1V6-F1
#
_entry.id   AF-A0A9N9M1V6-F1
#
_cell.length_a   1.000
_cell.length_b   1.000
_cell.length_c   1.000
_cell.angle_alpha   90.00
_cell.angle_beta   90.00
_cell.angle_gamma   90.00
#
_symmetry.space_group_name_H-M   'P 1'
#
loop_
_entity.id
_entity.type
_entity.pdbx_description
1 polymer ?
#
loop_
_entity_poly.entity_id
_entity_poly.type
_entity_poly.pdbx_seq_one_letter_code
_entity_poly.pdbx_strand_id
1 'polypeptide(L)'
;MYNSIIILLLVTFVHSFALPQTTKPDDGSEPGVLIGDLVKKITTPTGQTIANILLGTETAQSQDIGKAPSNGGVAGCKKSTDQCCIWYSISADLTNSFKGPSGRCNARARMAIRLGFHDAGTWSKTLAAAGKDFGGADGSLVLFNEITRQENRGLEVIVGLAKAMFQKYKGSGISMADLIQYAATHAVVTCPLGPRTRIFVGRKDATKAAPDGLLPSVNSDADTLINLFQDKTISPHALTALLGAHSTSQQFFTSPNLAKDFGKPQDTTPGVWDVSFYNETIQPNPAPKTFRFASDSVIAKDPRSSTEWNAFIGDQSHWNSDYAEAYVRLSLLGVNNINNLTECTKTLPKAQPTFKGSTEGLVDQKKLKRRNVEREESSSSGCTR
;
A
#
# COMPACT_ATOMS: atom_id res chain seq x y z
N MET A 1 62.06 31.21 23.35
CA MET A 1 61.78 31.09 21.91
C MET A 1 60.73 30.01 21.74
N TYR A 2 59.63 30.34 21.07
CA TYR A 2 58.35 29.62 21.09
C TYR A 2 58.41 28.25 20.41
N ASN A 3 57.87 27.26 21.10
CA ASN A 3 57.46 25.95 20.55
C ASN A 3 56.03 26.12 19.99
N SER A 4 55.81 25.83 18.70
CA SER A 4 54.46 25.81 18.13
C SER A 4 54.12 24.41 17.63
N ILE A 5 53.18 23.79 18.33
CA ILE A 5 52.50 22.54 17.97
C ILE A 5 51.40 22.89 16.96
N ILE A 6 51.45 22.27 15.78
CA ILE A 6 50.39 22.38 14.76
C ILE A 6 49.28 21.40 15.16
N ILE A 7 48.12 21.93 15.57
CA ILE A 7 46.89 21.17 15.78
C ILE A 7 46.13 21.17 14.46
N LEU A 8 46.03 19.99 13.83
CA LEU A 8 45.22 19.76 12.65
C LEU A 8 43.75 19.57 13.06
N LEU A 9 42.94 20.62 12.91
CA LEU A 9 41.48 20.55 13.07
C LEU A 9 40.87 19.92 11.80
N LEU A 10 40.54 18.62 11.88
CA LEU A 10 39.66 17.94 10.93
C LEU A 10 38.22 18.40 11.18
N VAL A 11 37.76 19.37 10.40
CA VAL A 11 36.35 19.74 10.32
C VAL A 11 35.65 18.71 9.45
N THR A 12 34.89 17.80 10.06
CA THR A 12 33.97 16.92 9.35
C THR A 12 32.77 17.74 8.86
N PHE A 13 32.79 18.09 7.58
CA PHE A 13 31.61 18.62 6.89
C PHE A 13 30.54 17.52 6.77
N VAL A 14 29.58 17.52 7.69
CA VAL A 14 28.32 16.79 7.50
C VAL A 14 27.53 17.55 6.44
N HIS A 15 27.73 17.21 5.17
CA HIS A 15 26.83 17.68 4.12
C HIS A 15 25.46 17.04 4.36
N SER A 16 24.49 17.85 4.78
CA SER A 16 23.09 17.52 4.62
C SER A 16 22.84 17.35 3.12
N PHE A 17 22.76 16.10 2.67
CA PHE A 17 22.24 15.77 1.36
C PHE A 17 20.73 16.03 1.37
N ALA A 18 20.35 17.31 1.29
CA ALA A 18 19.02 17.67 0.83
C ALA A 18 18.99 17.39 -0.67
N LEU A 19 18.35 16.29 -1.06
CA LEU A 19 18.04 16.03 -2.47
C LEU A 19 17.17 17.19 -3.00
N PRO A 20 17.27 17.52 -4.31
CA PRO A 20 16.42 18.54 -4.91
C PRO A 20 14.94 18.18 -4.68
N GLN A 21 14.20 19.07 -4.03
CA GLN A 21 12.74 18.97 -3.94
C GLN A 21 12.17 19.03 -5.36
N THR A 22 11.80 17.89 -5.92
CA THR A 22 10.80 17.87 -6.97
C THR A 22 9.47 18.17 -6.30
N THR A 23 9.09 19.45 -6.24
CA THR A 23 7.76 19.84 -5.76
C THR A 23 6.73 19.14 -6.64
N LYS A 24 5.95 18.20 -6.07
CA LYS A 24 4.73 17.69 -6.70
C LYS A 24 3.89 18.92 -7.10
N PRO A 25 3.34 18.99 -8.33
CA PRO A 25 2.35 20.01 -8.65
C PRO A 25 1.27 19.98 -7.56
N ASP A 26 0.84 21.15 -7.09
CA ASP A 26 -0.26 21.26 -6.12
C ASP A 26 -1.51 20.60 -6.73
N ASP A 27 -1.80 19.38 -6.25
CA ASP A 27 -2.95 18.57 -6.64
C ASP A 27 -4.17 18.87 -5.74
N GLY A 28 -4.08 19.90 -4.88
CA GLY A 28 -5.12 20.27 -3.92
C GLY A 28 -5.16 19.37 -2.68
N SER A 29 -4.13 18.55 -2.43
CA SER A 29 -4.03 17.75 -1.21
C SER A 29 -3.57 18.59 0.01
N GLU A 30 -4.16 18.30 1.17
CA GLU A 30 -3.69 18.86 2.46
C GLU A 30 -2.23 18.45 2.71
N PRO A 31 -1.37 19.32 3.28
CA PRO A 31 0.02 18.98 3.56
C PRO A 31 0.12 17.69 4.38
N GLY A 32 1.00 16.79 3.94
CA GLY A 32 1.28 15.57 4.67
C GLY A 32 1.70 15.86 6.12
N VAL A 33 1.28 15.00 7.05
CA VAL A 33 1.64 15.10 8.48
C VAL A 33 2.52 13.94 8.91
N LEU A 34 3.53 14.22 9.74
CA LEU A 34 4.29 13.15 10.38
C LEU A 34 3.41 12.41 11.40
N ILE A 35 3.72 11.12 11.62
CA ILE A 35 3.03 10.25 12.57
C ILE A 35 4.05 9.48 13.42
N GLY A 36 3.57 8.85 14.50
CA GLY A 36 4.40 8.04 15.39
C GLY A 36 5.55 8.83 16.04
N ASP A 37 6.71 8.19 16.16
CA ASP A 37 7.91 8.78 16.75
C ASP A 37 8.61 9.81 15.84
N LEU A 38 8.27 9.87 14.54
CA LEU A 38 8.78 10.89 13.61
C LEU A 38 8.33 12.31 13.99
N VAL A 39 7.14 12.44 14.61
CA VAL A 39 6.62 13.73 15.12
C VAL A 39 7.58 14.35 16.15
N LYS A 40 8.23 13.50 16.95
CA LYS A 40 9.17 13.94 17.98
C LYS A 40 10.54 14.24 17.37
N LYS A 41 11.07 13.28 16.59
CA LYS A 41 12.38 13.40 15.96
C LYS A 41 12.57 12.34 14.88
N ILE A 42 13.20 12.74 13.79
CA ILE A 42 13.76 11.83 12.78
C ILE A 42 15.20 11.51 13.18
N THR A 43 15.52 10.22 13.37
CA THR A 43 16.81 9.77 13.92
C THR A 43 17.57 8.79 13.03
N THR A 44 16.95 8.28 11.97
CA THR A 44 17.58 7.31 11.06
C THR A 44 17.34 7.65 9.60
N PRO A 45 18.16 7.14 8.66
CA PRO A 45 17.90 7.28 7.23
C PRO A 45 16.55 6.72 6.80
N THR A 46 16.15 5.55 7.33
CA THR A 46 14.81 4.99 7.05
C THR A 46 13.70 5.90 7.57
N GLY A 47 13.86 6.46 8.77
CA GLY A 47 12.92 7.43 9.32
C GLY A 47 12.79 8.68 8.44
N GLN A 48 13.90 9.17 7.87
CA GLN A 48 13.89 10.29 6.93
C GLN A 48 13.17 9.96 5.63
N THR A 49 13.46 8.79 5.04
CA THR A 49 12.75 8.29 3.86
C THR A 49 11.25 8.20 4.11
N ILE A 50 10.83 7.62 5.25
CA ILE A 50 9.41 7.50 5.58
C ILE A 50 8.79 8.89 5.78
N ALA A 51 9.48 9.80 6.47
CA ALA A 51 9.03 11.19 6.61
C ALA A 51 8.82 11.86 5.24
N ASN A 52 9.77 11.71 4.31
CA ASN A 52 9.65 12.29 2.98
C ASN A 52 8.44 11.72 2.22
N ILE A 53 8.21 10.41 2.28
CA ILE A 53 7.02 9.79 1.68
C ILE A 53 5.74 10.35 2.32
N LEU A 54 5.67 10.43 3.64
CA LEU A 54 4.50 10.93 4.37
C LEU A 54 4.18 12.41 4.09
N LEU A 55 5.20 13.17 3.66
CA LEU A 55 5.15 14.59 3.30
C LEU A 55 5.06 14.81 1.77
N GLY A 56 4.97 13.74 0.96
CA GLY A 56 4.86 13.83 -0.50
C GLY A 56 6.14 14.31 -1.22
N THR A 57 7.30 14.31 -0.57
CA THR A 57 8.58 14.75 -1.17
C THR A 57 9.44 13.61 -1.70
N GLU A 58 9.05 12.36 -1.48
CA GLU A 58 9.71 11.16 -2.00
C GLU A 58 8.66 10.13 -2.42
N THR A 59 8.90 9.42 -3.52
CA THR A 59 7.94 8.44 -4.02
C THR A 59 7.77 7.25 -3.06
N ALA A 60 6.52 6.82 -2.90
CA ALA A 60 6.15 5.61 -2.18
C ALA A 60 6.32 4.33 -3.02
N GLN A 61 6.78 4.42 -4.28
CA GLN A 61 7.03 3.27 -5.14
C GLN A 61 8.53 2.99 -5.26
N SER A 62 8.93 1.72 -5.44
CA SER A 62 10.31 1.37 -5.78
C SER A 62 10.38 0.28 -6.84
N GLN A 63 11.27 0.46 -7.81
CA GLN A 63 11.57 -0.53 -8.84
C GLN A 63 12.80 -1.39 -8.49
N ASP A 64 13.39 -1.20 -7.32
CA ASP A 64 14.57 -1.94 -6.88
C ASP A 64 14.22 -3.40 -6.63
N ILE A 65 14.87 -4.30 -7.35
CA ILE A 65 14.68 -5.74 -7.25
C ILE A 65 15.95 -6.34 -6.67
N GLY A 66 15.84 -6.88 -5.46
CA GLY A 66 16.93 -7.55 -4.80
C GLY A 66 17.09 -8.99 -5.29
N LYS A 67 18.30 -9.54 -5.10
CA LYS A 67 18.59 -10.95 -5.35
C LYS A 67 18.48 -11.71 -4.03
N ALA A 68 17.66 -12.77 -4.02
CA ALA A 68 17.61 -13.69 -2.88
C ALA A 68 19.01 -14.29 -2.64
N PRO A 69 19.49 -14.37 -1.39
CA PRO A 69 20.77 -15.00 -1.09
C PRO A 69 20.80 -16.45 -1.58
N SER A 70 21.96 -16.94 -2.03
CA SER A 70 22.12 -18.32 -2.53
C SER A 70 21.78 -19.38 -1.48
N ASN A 71 21.98 -19.05 -0.20
CA ASN A 71 21.60 -19.87 0.96
C ASN A 71 20.24 -19.43 1.55
N GLY A 72 19.47 -18.62 0.81
CA GLY A 72 18.28 -17.88 1.22
C GLY A 72 17.05 -18.74 1.42
N GLY A 73 17.09 -19.57 2.46
CA GLY A 73 15.93 -20.16 3.10
C GLY A 73 15.90 -19.79 4.58
N VAL A 74 14.91 -20.29 5.32
CA VAL A 74 14.75 -20.03 6.76
C VAL A 74 16.07 -20.28 7.52
N ALA A 75 16.76 -21.38 7.25
CA ALA A 75 18.02 -21.73 7.92
C ALA A 75 19.18 -20.77 7.61
N GLY A 76 19.33 -20.34 6.35
CA GLY A 76 20.38 -19.40 5.98
C GLY A 76 20.13 -17.99 6.50
N CYS A 77 18.87 -17.55 6.50
CA CYS A 77 18.51 -16.23 7.01
C CYS A 77 18.61 -16.10 8.52
N LYS A 78 18.50 -17.19 9.29
CA LYS A 78 18.77 -17.17 10.74
C LYS A 78 20.18 -16.71 11.12
N LYS A 79 21.14 -16.85 10.20
CA LYS A 79 22.54 -16.41 10.39
C LYS A 79 22.85 -15.09 9.69
N SER A 80 21.87 -14.49 9.01
CA SER A 80 22.06 -13.26 8.27
C SER A 80 21.89 -12.05 9.18
N THR A 81 22.71 -11.01 8.95
CA THR A 81 22.52 -9.69 9.54
C THR A 81 21.57 -8.81 8.71
N ASP A 82 21.22 -9.22 7.48
CA ASP A 82 20.22 -8.55 6.66
C ASP A 82 18.83 -8.92 7.17
N GLN A 83 18.17 -7.97 7.85
CA GLN A 83 16.81 -8.11 8.35
C GLN A 83 15.79 -8.46 7.24
N CYS A 84 16.09 -8.10 5.99
CA CYS A 84 15.24 -8.43 4.85
C CYS A 84 15.42 -9.86 4.33
N CYS A 85 16.44 -10.62 4.79
CA CYS A 85 16.75 -11.94 4.23
C CYS A 85 15.54 -12.87 4.25
N ILE A 86 14.86 -12.98 5.39
CA ILE A 86 13.74 -13.92 5.56
C ILE A 86 12.56 -13.58 4.65
N TRP A 87 12.40 -12.31 4.29
CA TRP A 87 11.30 -11.82 3.49
C TRP A 87 11.35 -12.32 2.05
N TYR A 88 12.51 -12.74 1.51
CA TYR A 88 12.54 -13.46 0.22
C TYR A 88 11.82 -14.81 0.28
N SER A 89 11.96 -15.55 1.38
CA SER A 89 11.25 -16.83 1.57
C SER A 89 9.75 -16.60 1.77
N ILE A 90 9.38 -15.58 2.54
CA ILE A 90 7.97 -15.20 2.77
C ILE A 90 7.32 -14.75 1.45
N SER A 91 8.01 -13.91 0.68
CA SER A 91 7.61 -13.43 -0.65
C SER A 91 7.35 -14.59 -1.64
N ALA A 92 8.22 -15.59 -1.67
CA ALA A 92 8.01 -16.77 -2.52
C ALA A 92 6.73 -17.55 -2.14
N ASP A 93 6.50 -17.78 -0.84
CA ASP A 93 5.30 -18.45 -0.33
C ASP A 93 4.02 -17.65 -0.62
N LEU A 94 4.06 -16.32 -0.45
CA LEU A 94 2.94 -15.42 -0.76
C LEU A 94 2.65 -15.43 -2.26
N THR A 95 3.68 -15.40 -3.12
CA THR A 95 3.51 -15.49 -4.58
C THR A 95 2.78 -16.77 -4.97
N ASN A 96 3.18 -17.92 -4.40
CA ASN A 96 2.50 -19.20 -4.61
C ASN A 96 1.05 -19.19 -4.09
N SER A 97 0.79 -18.45 -3.01
CA SER A 97 -0.53 -18.37 -2.39
C SER A 97 -1.48 -17.41 -3.09
N PHE A 98 -0.96 -16.38 -3.77
CA PHE A 98 -1.74 -15.23 -4.27
C PHE A 98 -1.92 -15.20 -5.78
N LYS A 99 -1.00 -15.81 -6.55
CA LYS A 99 -1.10 -15.83 -8.00
C LYS A 99 -2.06 -16.91 -8.48
N GLY A 100 -3.03 -16.54 -9.31
CA GLY A 100 -3.92 -17.46 -10.01
C GLY A 100 -3.29 -18.05 -11.28
N PRO A 101 -3.87 -19.12 -11.86
CA PRO A 101 -3.33 -19.80 -13.03
C PRO A 101 -3.29 -18.92 -14.29
N SER A 102 -4.11 -17.88 -14.37
CA SER A 102 -4.15 -16.91 -15.49
C SER A 102 -3.20 -15.73 -15.32
N GLY A 103 -2.38 -15.71 -14.27
CA GLY A 103 -1.52 -14.57 -13.92
C GLY A 103 -2.22 -13.45 -13.14
N ARG A 104 -3.55 -13.46 -13.07
CA ARG A 104 -4.35 -12.60 -12.18
C ARG A 104 -4.12 -12.93 -10.72
N CYS A 105 -4.38 -11.99 -9.82
CA CYS A 105 -4.41 -12.29 -8.39
C CYS A 105 -5.70 -13.04 -8.02
N ASN A 106 -5.58 -13.96 -7.05
CA ASN A 106 -6.66 -14.83 -6.62
C ASN A 106 -7.42 -14.28 -5.39
N ALA A 107 -8.38 -15.05 -4.87
CA ALA A 107 -9.18 -14.62 -3.72
C ALA A 107 -8.35 -14.36 -2.45
N ARG A 108 -7.26 -15.11 -2.21
CA ARG A 108 -6.38 -14.88 -1.05
C ARG A 108 -5.64 -13.56 -1.14
N ALA A 109 -5.20 -13.18 -2.34
CA ALA A 109 -4.57 -11.88 -2.56
C ALA A 109 -5.55 -10.73 -2.22
N ARG A 110 -6.77 -10.79 -2.75
CA ARG A 110 -7.82 -9.81 -2.44
C ARG A 110 -8.12 -9.71 -0.94
N MET A 111 -8.22 -10.86 -0.28
CA MET A 111 -8.44 -10.91 1.17
C MET A 111 -7.23 -10.36 1.95
N ALA A 112 -6.01 -10.53 1.46
CA ALA A 112 -4.80 -9.97 2.10
C ALA A 112 -4.77 -8.45 2.02
N ILE A 113 -5.17 -7.87 0.89
CA ILE A 113 -5.34 -6.41 0.74
C ILE A 113 -6.34 -5.90 1.78
N ARG A 114 -7.50 -6.55 1.90
CA ARG A 114 -8.50 -6.21 2.93
C ARG A 114 -7.95 -6.40 4.35
N LEU A 115 -7.22 -7.48 4.63
CA LEU A 115 -6.63 -7.74 5.94
C LEU A 115 -5.66 -6.63 6.36
N GLY A 116 -4.84 -6.13 5.43
CA GLY A 116 -3.94 -5.01 5.67
C GLY A 116 -4.66 -3.76 6.16
N PHE A 117 -5.80 -3.43 5.52
CA PHE A 117 -6.67 -2.33 5.95
C PHE A 117 -7.38 -2.63 7.27
N HIS A 118 -7.94 -3.82 7.46
CA HIS A 118 -8.71 -4.13 8.67
C HIS A 118 -7.86 -4.19 9.94
N ASP A 119 -6.57 -4.51 9.83
CA ASP A 119 -5.61 -4.35 10.92
C ASP A 119 -5.31 -2.86 11.14
N ALA A 120 -4.70 -2.21 10.13
CA ALA A 120 -4.23 -0.83 10.19
C ALA A 120 -5.32 0.24 10.46
N GLY A 121 -6.54 -0.01 9.99
CA GLY A 121 -7.66 0.92 10.06
C GLY A 121 -8.22 1.09 11.48
N THR A 122 -7.76 0.31 12.46
CA THR A 122 -8.27 0.35 13.84
C THR A 122 -7.54 1.32 14.76
N TRP A 123 -6.79 2.27 14.20
CA TRP A 123 -6.16 3.37 14.95
C TRP A 123 -6.98 4.67 14.88
N SER A 124 -6.85 5.52 15.89
CA SER A 124 -7.51 6.82 16.01
C SER A 124 -6.57 7.84 16.64
N LYS A 125 -6.34 8.96 15.94
CA LYS A 125 -5.54 10.09 16.44
C LYS A 125 -6.17 10.67 17.71
N THR A 126 -7.49 10.80 17.73
CA THR A 126 -8.23 11.32 18.88
C THR A 126 -8.07 10.43 20.11
N LEU A 127 -8.19 9.10 19.95
CA LEU A 127 -7.97 8.16 21.07
C LEU A 127 -6.51 8.12 21.51
N ALA A 128 -5.56 8.15 20.58
CA ALA A 128 -4.14 8.21 20.89
C ALA A 128 -3.79 9.44 21.74
N ALA A 129 -4.30 10.62 21.36
CA ALA A 129 -4.14 11.86 22.14
C ALA A 129 -4.75 11.78 23.54
N ALA A 130 -5.80 10.97 23.72
CA ALA A 130 -6.43 10.69 25.02
C ALA A 130 -5.74 9.56 25.81
N GLY A 131 -4.54 9.13 25.41
CA GLY A 131 -3.76 8.09 26.11
C GLY A 131 -4.16 6.65 25.75
N LYS A 132 -4.99 6.45 24.72
CA LYS A 132 -5.39 5.14 24.18
C LYS A 132 -4.71 4.89 22.83
N ASP A 133 -3.38 4.98 22.81
CA ASP A 133 -2.56 4.80 21.60
C ASP A 133 -2.22 3.32 21.38
N PHE A 134 -3.20 2.57 20.85
CA PHE A 134 -3.08 1.15 20.46
C PHE A 134 -4.08 0.82 19.33
N GLY A 135 -3.93 -0.34 18.70
CA GLY A 135 -4.55 -0.64 17.41
C GLY A 135 -3.72 -0.07 16.26
N GLY A 136 -4.21 -0.22 15.04
CA GLY A 136 -3.46 0.14 13.84
C GLY A 136 -2.67 -1.01 13.26
N ALA A 137 -1.56 -0.73 12.60
CA ALA A 137 -0.72 -1.73 11.94
C ALA A 137 0.13 -2.48 12.99
N ASP A 138 -0.52 -3.24 13.85
CA ASP A 138 0.09 -3.90 15.02
C ASP A 138 -0.23 -5.41 15.09
N GLY A 139 -0.95 -5.97 14.12
CA GLY A 139 -1.30 -7.38 14.07
C GLY A 139 -2.40 -7.79 15.05
N SER A 140 -3.01 -6.85 15.76
CA SER A 140 -4.04 -7.09 16.78
C SER A 140 -5.20 -7.93 16.25
N LEU A 141 -5.61 -7.72 15.00
CA LEU A 141 -6.72 -8.47 14.38
C LEU A 141 -6.52 -9.98 14.50
N VAL A 142 -5.29 -10.45 14.24
CA VAL A 142 -4.95 -11.88 14.28
C VAL A 142 -4.58 -12.33 15.69
N LEU A 143 -3.81 -11.51 16.42
CA LEU A 143 -3.24 -11.85 17.74
C LEU A 143 -4.28 -11.87 18.86
N PHE A 144 -5.28 -10.99 18.80
CA PHE A 144 -6.32 -10.85 19.81
C PHE A 144 -7.70 -11.33 19.35
N ASN A 145 -7.72 -12.14 18.28
CA ASN A 145 -8.92 -12.83 17.80
C ASN A 145 -10.08 -11.88 17.43
N GLU A 146 -9.78 -10.70 16.91
CA GLU A 146 -10.78 -9.71 16.48
C GLU A 146 -11.54 -10.16 15.23
N ILE A 147 -11.11 -11.25 14.59
CA ILE A 147 -11.83 -11.92 13.51
C ILE A 147 -13.27 -12.31 13.87
N THR A 148 -13.61 -12.39 15.16
CA THR A 148 -14.98 -12.66 15.63
C THR A 148 -15.89 -11.43 15.55
N ARG A 149 -15.34 -10.23 15.35
CA ARG A 149 -16.11 -9.00 15.18
C ARG A 149 -16.83 -8.99 13.82
N GLN A 150 -18.01 -8.38 13.79
CA GLN A 150 -18.89 -8.43 12.62
C GLN A 150 -18.25 -7.81 11.37
N GLU A 151 -17.54 -6.70 11.53
CA GLU A 151 -16.85 -5.97 10.48
C GLU A 151 -15.71 -6.78 9.84
N ASN A 152 -15.15 -7.76 10.55
CA ASN A 152 -14.06 -8.63 10.07
C ASN A 152 -14.54 -9.90 9.37
N ARG A 153 -15.86 -10.14 9.33
CA ARG A 153 -16.45 -11.31 8.67
C ARG A 153 -15.97 -11.46 7.23
N GLY A 154 -15.61 -12.68 6.84
CA GLY A 154 -15.05 -12.99 5.51
C GLY A 154 -13.53 -12.91 5.42
N LEU A 155 -12.82 -12.58 6.51
CA LEU A 155 -11.35 -12.62 6.57
C LEU A 155 -10.80 -13.95 7.13
N GLU A 156 -11.66 -14.92 7.46
CA GLU A 156 -11.27 -16.13 8.20
C GLU A 156 -10.22 -16.94 7.44
N VAL A 157 -10.37 -17.05 6.12
CA VAL A 157 -9.42 -17.78 5.25
C VAL A 157 -8.05 -17.13 5.26
N ILE A 158 -7.97 -15.80 5.13
CA ILE A 158 -6.69 -15.11 5.08
C ILE A 158 -6.03 -15.00 6.46
N VAL A 159 -6.82 -14.86 7.52
CA VAL A 159 -6.33 -14.95 8.91
C VAL A 159 -5.75 -16.33 9.18
N GLY A 160 -6.37 -17.41 8.67
CA GLY A 160 -5.83 -18.76 8.73
C GLY A 160 -4.47 -18.89 8.03
N LEU A 161 -4.33 -18.31 6.83
CA LEU A 161 -3.04 -18.26 6.12
C LEU A 161 -1.98 -17.47 6.92
N ALA A 162 -2.34 -16.28 7.42
CA ALA A 162 -1.44 -15.44 8.22
C ALA A 162 -0.95 -16.18 9.46
N LYS A 163 -1.84 -16.87 10.18
CA LYS A 163 -1.46 -17.73 11.32
C LYS A 163 -0.49 -18.83 10.90
N ALA A 164 -0.78 -19.56 9.82
CA ALA A 164 0.10 -20.65 9.34
C ALA A 164 1.48 -20.14 8.94
N MET A 165 1.54 -19.03 8.21
CA MET A 165 2.80 -18.38 7.82
C MET A 165 3.56 -17.85 9.04
N PHE A 166 2.89 -17.21 9.99
CA PHE A 166 3.52 -16.75 11.22
C PHE A 166 4.10 -17.92 12.01
N GLN A 167 3.39 -19.04 12.15
CA GLN A 167 3.95 -20.24 12.79
C GLN A 167 5.21 -20.76 12.07
N LYS A 168 5.23 -20.72 10.73
CA LYS A 168 6.38 -21.14 9.92
C LYS A 168 7.60 -20.23 10.10
N TYR A 169 7.39 -18.90 10.21
CA TYR A 169 8.47 -17.92 10.12
C TYR A 169 8.80 -17.16 11.42
N LYS A 170 7.99 -17.25 12.48
CA LYS A 170 8.22 -16.54 13.77
C LYS A 170 9.59 -16.81 14.39
N GLY A 171 10.17 -18.00 14.15
CA GLY A 171 11.51 -18.35 14.60
C GLY A 171 12.66 -17.56 13.93
N SER A 172 12.32 -16.69 12.98
CA SER A 172 13.23 -15.74 12.31
C SER A 172 12.99 -14.29 12.75
N GLY A 173 12.22 -14.06 13.82
CA GLY A 173 12.05 -12.74 14.43
C GLY A 173 11.10 -11.80 13.69
N ILE A 174 10.23 -12.32 12.82
CA ILE A 174 9.13 -11.52 12.24
C ILE A 174 8.04 -11.28 13.29
N SER A 175 7.31 -10.17 13.14
CA SER A 175 6.07 -9.90 13.86
C SER A 175 4.86 -10.28 13.00
N MET A 176 3.70 -10.51 13.62
CA MET A 176 2.43 -10.64 12.91
C MET A 176 2.08 -9.34 12.20
N ALA A 177 2.32 -8.19 12.86
CA ALA A 177 2.11 -6.86 12.31
C ALA A 177 2.82 -6.69 10.95
N ASP A 178 4.10 -7.04 10.88
CA ASP A 178 4.86 -6.98 9.62
C ASP A 178 4.33 -7.98 8.60
N LEU A 179 3.98 -9.20 9.02
CA LEU A 179 3.49 -10.23 8.09
C LEU A 179 2.19 -9.78 7.40
N ILE A 180 1.26 -9.15 8.14
CA ILE A 180 0.00 -8.65 7.58
C ILE A 180 0.27 -7.54 6.56
N GLN A 181 1.04 -6.52 6.94
CA GLN A 181 1.29 -5.38 6.05
C GLN A 181 2.14 -5.77 4.83
N TYR A 182 3.11 -6.67 5.01
CA TYR A 182 3.87 -7.23 3.91
C TYR A 182 2.99 -8.07 2.97
N ALA A 183 2.11 -8.92 3.51
CA ALA A 183 1.20 -9.74 2.71
C ALA A 183 0.23 -8.87 1.89
N ALA A 184 -0.30 -7.80 2.46
CA ALA A 184 -1.17 -6.86 1.75
C ALA A 184 -0.43 -6.15 0.60
N THR A 185 0.76 -5.58 0.85
CA THR A 185 1.58 -4.96 -0.20
C THR A 185 2.00 -5.98 -1.28
N HIS A 186 2.36 -7.20 -0.88
CA HIS A 186 2.70 -8.29 -1.80
C HIS A 186 1.52 -8.69 -2.68
N ALA A 187 0.31 -8.73 -2.12
CA ALA A 187 -0.90 -9.04 -2.86
C ALA A 187 -1.20 -8.01 -3.95
N VAL A 188 -1.01 -6.71 -3.66
CA VAL A 188 -1.15 -5.62 -4.65
C VAL A 188 -0.25 -5.86 -5.85
N VAL A 189 1.07 -6.01 -5.65
CA VAL A 189 2.02 -6.24 -6.76
C VAL A 189 1.81 -7.60 -7.47
N THR A 190 1.19 -8.56 -6.79
CA THR A 190 0.81 -9.84 -7.42
C THR A 190 -0.35 -9.67 -8.40
N CYS A 191 -1.27 -8.73 -8.13
CA CYS A 191 -2.28 -8.35 -9.10
C CYS A 191 -1.61 -7.65 -10.30
N PRO A 192 -1.94 -8.02 -11.55
CA PRO A 192 -1.45 -7.29 -12.71
C PRO A 192 -1.81 -5.80 -12.63
N LEU A 193 -0.90 -4.95 -13.10
CA LEU A 193 -0.91 -3.48 -12.99
C LEU A 193 -0.69 -2.90 -11.57
N GLY A 194 -0.57 -3.76 -10.55
CA GLY A 194 -0.32 -3.34 -9.18
C GLY A 194 1.06 -2.70 -8.98
N PRO A 195 1.15 -1.59 -8.23
CA PRO A 195 2.42 -0.93 -7.96
C PRO A 195 3.30 -1.71 -7.00
N ARG A 196 4.60 -1.46 -7.07
CA ARG A 196 5.57 -1.88 -6.05
C ARG A 196 5.66 -0.81 -4.96
N THR A 197 4.66 -0.80 -4.08
CA THR A 197 4.64 0.08 -2.90
C THR A 197 5.78 -0.28 -1.96
N ARG A 198 6.49 0.72 -1.46
CA ARG A 198 7.58 0.56 -0.50
C ARG A 198 7.04 -0.03 0.79
N ILE A 199 7.77 -1.00 1.34
CA ILE A 199 7.37 -1.71 2.55
C ILE A 199 8.51 -1.70 3.55
N PHE A 200 8.14 -1.32 4.77
CA PHE A 200 9.04 -1.23 5.91
C PHE A 200 8.64 -2.30 6.91
N VAL A 201 9.61 -2.96 7.55
CA VAL A 201 9.40 -4.02 8.55
C VAL A 201 10.13 -3.67 9.84
N GLY A 202 9.73 -4.28 10.95
CA GLY A 202 10.18 -3.98 12.30
C GLY A 202 9.07 -3.50 13.23
N ARG A 203 7.78 -3.66 12.85
CA ARG A 203 6.65 -3.31 13.71
C ARG A 203 6.64 -4.19 14.95
N LYS A 204 6.24 -3.61 16.08
CA LYS A 204 5.99 -4.36 17.31
C LYS A 204 4.58 -4.94 17.26
N ASP A 205 4.45 -6.21 17.62
CA ASP A 205 3.15 -6.86 17.76
C ASP A 205 2.34 -6.22 18.89
N ALA A 206 1.02 -6.20 18.69
CA ALA A 206 0.05 -5.68 19.64
C ALA A 206 0.16 -6.36 21.01
N THR A 207 -0.19 -5.62 22.06
CA THR A 207 -0.26 -6.13 23.44
C THR A 207 -1.69 -6.23 23.97
N LYS A 208 -2.67 -5.78 23.18
CA LYS A 208 -4.11 -5.83 23.45
C LYS A 208 -4.90 -5.72 22.14
N ALA A 209 -6.18 -6.03 22.19
CA ALA A 209 -7.11 -5.80 21.08
C ALA A 209 -7.24 -4.29 20.79
N ALA A 210 -7.43 -3.95 19.52
CA ALA A 210 -7.74 -2.62 19.05
C ALA A 210 -9.13 -2.16 19.53
N PRO A 211 -9.39 -0.85 19.62
CA PRO A 211 -10.71 -0.34 19.96
C PRO A 211 -11.77 -0.72 18.92
N ASP A 212 -13.01 -0.96 19.38
CA ASP A 212 -14.15 -1.20 18.49
C ASP A 212 -14.61 0.09 17.77
N GLY A 213 -15.35 -0.05 16.67
CA GLY A 213 -16.03 1.07 16.01
C GLY A 213 -15.13 1.99 15.17
N LEU A 214 -13.89 1.56 14.87
CA LEU A 214 -12.92 2.35 14.10
C LEU A 214 -12.83 1.99 12.62
N LEU A 215 -13.57 0.97 12.17
CA LEU A 215 -13.65 0.55 10.76
C LEU A 215 -14.94 1.09 10.10
N PRO A 216 -14.88 1.45 8.81
CA PRO A 216 -16.01 2.07 8.10
C PRO A 216 -17.14 1.06 7.84
N SER A 217 -18.36 1.57 7.86
CA SER A 217 -19.52 0.83 7.33
C SER A 217 -19.71 1.11 5.85
N VAL A 218 -20.04 0.05 5.11
CA VAL A 218 -20.39 0.12 3.68
C VAL A 218 -21.63 0.97 3.36
N ASN A 219 -22.40 1.35 4.39
CA ASN A 219 -23.63 2.13 4.30
C ASN A 219 -23.52 3.54 4.90
N SER A 220 -22.33 3.94 5.40
CA SER A 220 -22.12 5.28 5.94
C SER A 220 -22.17 6.36 4.86
N ASP A 221 -22.58 7.57 5.24
CA ASP A 221 -22.50 8.75 4.39
C ASP A 221 -21.06 9.26 4.24
N ALA A 222 -20.86 10.20 3.31
CA ALA A 222 -19.53 10.74 3.00
C ALA A 222 -18.91 11.49 4.18
N ASP A 223 -19.69 12.27 4.95
CA ASP A 223 -19.18 12.99 6.12
C ASP A 223 -18.64 12.04 7.18
N THR A 224 -19.39 10.99 7.51
CA THR A 224 -18.98 9.98 8.49
C THR A 224 -17.69 9.29 8.05
N LEU A 225 -17.60 8.89 6.78
CA LEU A 225 -16.44 8.21 6.23
C LEU A 225 -15.21 9.14 6.18
N ILE A 226 -15.37 10.36 5.68
CA ILE A 226 -14.27 11.34 5.60
C ILE A 226 -13.77 11.70 7.00
N ASN A 227 -14.66 11.97 7.96
CA ASN A 227 -14.26 12.25 9.34
C ASN A 227 -13.52 11.06 9.98
N LEU A 228 -13.99 9.83 9.73
CA LEU A 228 -13.34 8.62 10.24
C LEU A 228 -11.90 8.47 9.70
N PHE A 229 -11.67 8.76 8.43
CA PHE A 229 -10.33 8.67 7.83
C PHE A 229 -9.44 9.87 8.15
N GLN A 230 -10.00 11.07 8.32
CA GLN A 230 -9.25 12.24 8.81
C GLN A 230 -8.74 12.03 10.24
N ASP A 231 -9.50 11.37 11.10
CA ASP A 231 -9.02 10.93 12.42
C ASP A 231 -7.89 9.88 12.33
N LYS A 232 -7.68 9.28 11.16
CA LYS A 232 -6.53 8.42 10.83
C LYS A 232 -5.42 9.17 10.09
N THR A 233 -5.49 10.50 10.01
CA THR A 233 -4.56 11.34 9.22
C THR A 233 -4.63 11.12 7.70
N ILE A 234 -5.70 10.49 7.21
CA ILE A 234 -5.92 10.21 5.78
C ILE A 234 -6.88 11.27 5.23
N SER A 235 -6.42 12.04 4.24
CA SER A 235 -7.23 13.07 3.56
C SER A 235 -8.30 12.44 2.66
N PRO A 236 -9.33 13.20 2.23
CA PRO A 236 -10.29 12.73 1.23
C PRO A 236 -9.64 12.24 -0.08
N HIS A 237 -8.58 12.91 -0.54
CA HIS A 237 -7.77 12.47 -1.69
C HIS A 237 -7.15 11.08 -1.43
N ALA A 238 -6.46 10.89 -0.30
CA ALA A 238 -5.84 9.62 0.04
C ALA A 238 -6.86 8.50 0.31
N LEU A 239 -8.03 8.83 0.87
CA LEU A 239 -9.17 7.90 1.00
C LEU A 239 -9.65 7.45 -0.38
N THR A 240 -9.78 8.38 -1.33
CA THR A 240 -10.20 8.07 -2.71
C THR A 240 -9.20 7.12 -3.38
N ALA A 241 -7.90 7.36 -3.22
CA ALA A 241 -6.86 6.47 -3.73
C ALA A 241 -6.93 5.06 -3.11
N LEU A 242 -7.13 4.97 -1.78
CA LEU A 242 -7.27 3.69 -1.07
C LEU A 242 -8.52 2.90 -1.49
N LEU A 243 -9.65 3.58 -1.76
CA LEU A 243 -10.88 2.94 -2.23
C LEU A 243 -10.70 2.23 -3.57
N GLY A 244 -9.75 2.67 -4.41
CA GLY A 244 -9.38 1.95 -5.63
C GLY A 244 -9.01 0.48 -5.40
N ALA A 245 -8.60 0.09 -4.19
CA ALA A 245 -8.40 -1.32 -3.84
C ALA A 245 -9.65 -2.19 -4.09
N HIS A 246 -10.84 -1.59 -4.14
CA HIS A 246 -12.07 -2.26 -4.54
C HIS A 246 -12.03 -2.81 -5.98
N SER A 247 -11.12 -2.35 -6.85
CA SER A 247 -10.87 -2.99 -8.16
C SER A 247 -10.40 -4.44 -8.04
N THR A 248 -9.84 -4.83 -6.88
CA THR A 248 -9.50 -6.22 -6.58
C THR A 248 -10.27 -6.72 -5.37
N SER A 249 -11.60 -6.64 -5.42
CA SER A 249 -12.46 -7.04 -4.31
C SER A 249 -13.70 -7.85 -4.74
N GLN A 250 -14.30 -8.53 -3.75
CA GLN A 250 -15.59 -9.21 -3.86
C GLN A 250 -16.33 -9.10 -2.52
N GLN A 251 -17.65 -9.01 -2.57
CA GLN A 251 -18.49 -8.98 -1.38
C GLN A 251 -19.22 -10.30 -1.16
N PHE A 252 -19.37 -10.71 0.10
CA PHE A 252 -20.02 -11.98 0.47
C PHE A 252 -21.14 -11.83 1.49
N PHE A 253 -21.18 -10.71 2.24
CA PHE A 253 -22.06 -10.55 3.41
C PHE A 253 -22.74 -9.19 3.48
N THR A 254 -22.54 -8.33 2.48
CA THR A 254 -23.00 -6.94 2.50
C THR A 254 -24.37 -6.76 1.85
N SER A 255 -24.67 -7.54 0.80
CA SER A 255 -25.96 -7.43 0.14
C SER A 255 -27.12 -7.93 1.03
N PRO A 256 -28.26 -7.22 1.09
CA PRO A 256 -29.47 -7.75 1.70
C PRO A 256 -30.06 -8.94 0.92
N ASN A 257 -29.68 -9.13 -0.35
CA ASN A 257 -30.06 -10.28 -1.17
C ASN A 257 -28.84 -11.17 -1.46
N LEU A 258 -28.35 -11.85 -0.43
CA LEU A 258 -27.16 -12.71 -0.53
C LEU A 258 -27.31 -13.81 -1.58
N ALA A 259 -28.50 -14.38 -1.75
CA ALA A 259 -28.73 -15.43 -2.75
C ALA A 259 -28.38 -14.97 -4.18
N LYS A 260 -28.58 -13.68 -4.48
CA LYS A 260 -28.29 -13.10 -5.79
C LYS A 260 -26.86 -12.54 -5.90
N ASP A 261 -26.34 -11.98 -4.82
CA ASP A 261 -25.17 -11.11 -4.89
C ASP A 261 -23.89 -11.72 -4.28
N PHE A 262 -23.97 -12.89 -3.64
CA PHE A 262 -22.82 -13.54 -3.02
C PHE A 262 -21.63 -13.69 -3.99
N GLY A 263 -20.46 -13.19 -3.58
CA GLY A 263 -19.22 -13.24 -4.35
C GLY A 263 -19.15 -12.24 -5.50
N LYS A 264 -20.09 -11.30 -5.62
CA LYS A 264 -20.00 -10.27 -6.67
C LYS A 264 -18.84 -9.30 -6.42
N PRO A 265 -18.05 -8.99 -7.46
CA PRO A 265 -17.00 -7.98 -7.39
C PRO A 265 -17.55 -6.55 -7.43
N GLN A 266 -16.72 -5.60 -7.05
CA GLN A 266 -17.03 -4.17 -7.11
C GLN A 266 -16.86 -3.60 -8.53
N ASP A 267 -16.05 -4.23 -9.38
CA ASP A 267 -15.90 -3.93 -10.81
C ASP A 267 -15.89 -5.20 -11.68
N THR A 268 -15.71 -5.05 -13.00
CA THR A 268 -15.70 -6.20 -13.93
C THR A 268 -14.39 -6.99 -13.97
N THR A 269 -13.33 -6.55 -13.27
CA THR A 269 -11.96 -7.08 -13.38
C THR A 269 -11.30 -7.44 -12.02
N PRO A 270 -11.96 -8.17 -11.10
CA PRO A 270 -11.51 -8.38 -9.70
C PRO A 270 -10.20 -9.16 -9.48
N GLY A 271 -9.48 -9.51 -10.54
CA GLY A 271 -8.14 -10.12 -10.47
C GLY A 271 -7.05 -9.24 -11.05
N VAL A 272 -7.34 -7.98 -11.39
CA VAL A 272 -6.44 -7.00 -12.00
C VAL A 272 -6.54 -5.71 -11.17
N TRP A 273 -5.40 -5.09 -10.88
CA TRP A 273 -5.33 -3.82 -10.16
C TRP A 273 -5.45 -2.66 -11.16
N ASP A 274 -6.63 -2.47 -11.74
CA ASP A 274 -6.90 -1.44 -12.76
C ASP A 274 -7.85 -0.33 -12.28
N VAL A 275 -8.11 0.67 -13.12
CA VAL A 275 -8.96 1.82 -12.73
C VAL A 275 -10.41 1.67 -13.17
N SER A 276 -10.85 0.46 -13.55
CA SER A 276 -12.24 0.19 -13.98
C SER A 276 -13.24 0.55 -12.87
N PHE A 277 -12.89 0.26 -11.62
CA PHE A 277 -13.67 0.61 -10.43
C PHE A 277 -14.17 2.07 -10.42
N TYR A 278 -13.31 3.03 -10.77
CA TYR A 278 -13.67 4.46 -10.69
C TYR A 278 -14.79 4.81 -11.68
N ASN A 279 -14.61 4.43 -12.96
CA ASN A 279 -15.60 4.72 -13.99
C ASN A 279 -16.87 3.89 -13.82
N GLU A 280 -16.77 2.62 -13.43
CA GLU A 280 -17.93 1.75 -13.22
C GLU A 280 -18.79 2.21 -12.02
N THR A 281 -18.19 2.80 -10.99
CA THR A 281 -18.90 3.26 -9.79
C THR A 281 -19.79 4.47 -10.06
N ILE A 282 -19.42 5.34 -10.98
CA ILE A 282 -20.20 6.55 -11.29
C ILE A 282 -21.33 6.32 -12.30
N GLN A 283 -21.40 5.14 -12.92
CA GLN A 283 -22.47 4.82 -13.88
C GLN A 283 -23.85 4.77 -13.20
N PRO A 284 -24.96 5.05 -13.90
CA PRO A 284 -26.30 5.00 -13.31
C PRO A 284 -26.67 3.65 -12.68
N ASN A 285 -26.16 2.55 -13.24
CA ASN A 285 -26.37 1.19 -12.75
C ASN A 285 -25.03 0.47 -12.58
N PRO A 286 -24.89 -0.46 -11.62
CA PRO A 286 -23.73 -1.35 -11.55
C PRO A 286 -23.56 -2.14 -12.85
N ALA A 287 -22.31 -2.39 -13.23
CA ALA A 287 -22.01 -3.23 -14.38
C ALA A 287 -22.58 -4.66 -14.21
N PRO A 288 -22.80 -5.41 -15.31
CA PRO A 288 -23.31 -6.77 -15.22
C PRO A 288 -22.46 -7.65 -14.31
N LYS A 289 -23.12 -8.37 -13.38
CA LYS A 289 -22.50 -9.26 -12.39
C LYS A 289 -21.63 -8.58 -11.32
N THR A 290 -21.65 -7.25 -11.21
CA THR A 290 -20.96 -6.52 -10.14
C THR A 290 -21.93 -6.08 -9.04
N PHE A 291 -21.38 -5.60 -7.92
CA PHE A 291 -22.11 -5.06 -6.78
C PHE A 291 -21.43 -3.78 -6.30
N ARG A 292 -22.17 -2.67 -6.28
CA ARG A 292 -21.66 -1.37 -5.85
C ARG A 292 -22.02 -1.11 -4.40
N PHE A 293 -21.05 -0.74 -3.56
CA PHE A 293 -21.34 -0.31 -2.19
C PHE A 293 -21.98 1.09 -2.18
N ALA A 294 -22.84 1.33 -1.19
CA ALA A 294 -23.46 2.64 -1.01
C ALA A 294 -22.40 3.71 -0.64
N SER A 295 -21.48 3.36 0.26
CA SER A 295 -20.29 4.14 0.63
C SER A 295 -19.44 4.56 -0.57
N ASP A 296 -19.11 3.65 -1.48
CA ASP A 296 -18.37 3.98 -2.71
C ASP A 296 -19.12 5.05 -3.53
N SER A 297 -20.45 4.90 -3.64
CA SER A 297 -21.29 5.81 -4.43
C SER A 297 -21.38 7.21 -3.84
N VAL A 298 -21.35 7.36 -2.51
CA VAL A 298 -21.42 8.67 -1.86
C VAL A 298 -20.06 9.37 -1.89
N ILE A 299 -18.95 8.64 -1.71
CA ILE A 299 -17.60 9.21 -1.83
C ILE A 299 -17.30 9.63 -3.27
N ALA A 300 -17.74 8.85 -4.27
CA ALA A 300 -17.55 9.20 -5.68
C ALA A 300 -18.22 10.53 -6.08
N LYS A 301 -19.26 10.95 -5.36
CA LYS A 301 -20.05 12.15 -5.65
C LYS A 301 -19.75 13.33 -4.72
N ASP A 302 -19.08 13.10 -3.60
CA ASP A 302 -18.82 14.15 -2.62
C ASP A 302 -17.86 15.21 -3.19
N PRO A 303 -18.10 16.52 -3.00
CA PRO A 303 -17.22 17.57 -3.53
C PRO A 303 -15.76 17.49 -3.05
N ARG A 304 -15.50 16.89 -1.88
CA ARG A 304 -14.14 16.74 -1.31
C ARG A 304 -13.32 15.64 -1.97
N SER A 305 -13.94 14.72 -2.70
CA SER A 305 -13.29 13.54 -3.30
C SER A 305 -13.60 13.33 -4.78
N SER A 306 -14.70 13.88 -5.29
CA SER A 306 -15.17 13.62 -6.67
C SER A 306 -14.20 14.09 -7.75
N THR A 307 -13.49 15.22 -7.55
CA THR A 307 -12.45 15.65 -8.49
C THR A 307 -11.37 14.58 -8.64
N GLU A 308 -10.89 14.06 -7.52
CA GLU A 308 -9.86 13.02 -7.49
C GLU A 308 -10.37 11.69 -8.05
N TRP A 309 -11.61 11.32 -7.68
CA TRP A 309 -12.26 10.12 -8.19
C TRP A 309 -12.28 10.09 -9.73
N ASN A 310 -12.61 11.24 -10.34
CA ASN A 310 -12.62 11.37 -11.80
C ASN A 310 -11.21 11.41 -12.39
N ALA A 311 -10.22 11.96 -11.67
CA ALA A 311 -8.83 12.03 -12.12
C ALA A 311 -8.17 10.66 -12.25
N PHE A 312 -8.63 9.65 -11.51
CA PHE A 312 -8.15 8.26 -11.67
C PHE A 312 -8.75 7.52 -12.86
N ILE A 313 -9.84 8.00 -13.47
CA ILE A 313 -10.47 7.33 -14.61
C ILE A 313 -9.51 7.37 -15.82
N GLY A 314 -9.06 6.19 -16.25
CA GLY A 314 -8.13 6.06 -17.37
C GLY A 314 -6.68 6.42 -17.04
N ASP A 315 -6.34 6.75 -15.79
CA ASP A 315 -4.98 7.10 -15.36
C ASP A 315 -4.45 6.15 -14.27
N GLN A 316 -3.96 5.00 -14.74
CA GLN A 316 -3.34 3.98 -13.89
C GLN A 316 -2.11 4.50 -13.13
N SER A 317 -1.31 5.37 -13.75
CA SER A 317 -0.05 5.84 -13.16
C SER A 317 -0.32 6.79 -12.01
N HIS A 318 -1.29 7.69 -12.18
CA HIS A 318 -1.76 8.58 -11.14
C HIS A 318 -2.27 7.79 -9.94
N TRP A 319 -3.23 6.87 -10.15
CA TRP A 319 -3.77 6.05 -9.07
C TRP A 319 -2.70 5.21 -8.37
N ASN A 320 -1.79 4.57 -9.12
CA ASN A 320 -0.72 3.76 -8.53
C ASN A 320 0.21 4.59 -7.63
N SER A 321 0.47 5.85 -7.99
CA SER A 321 1.29 6.75 -7.18
C SER A 321 0.59 7.10 -5.87
N ASP A 322 -0.64 7.57 -5.94
CA ASP A 322 -1.35 8.04 -4.74
C ASP A 322 -1.80 6.87 -3.86
N TYR A 323 -2.15 5.72 -4.44
CA TYR A 323 -2.40 4.50 -3.66
C TYR A 323 -1.15 4.07 -2.89
N ALA A 324 0.03 4.10 -3.52
CA ALA A 324 1.26 3.73 -2.84
C ALA A 324 1.55 4.67 -1.66
N GLU A 325 1.37 5.99 -1.84
CA GLU A 325 1.57 6.98 -0.77
C GLU A 325 0.56 6.80 0.37
N ALA A 326 -0.73 6.69 0.01
CA ALA A 326 -1.80 6.49 0.98
C ALA A 326 -1.65 5.16 1.74
N TYR A 327 -1.20 4.09 1.07
CA TYR A 327 -0.99 2.80 1.71
C TYR A 327 0.24 2.78 2.61
N VAL A 328 1.33 3.49 2.26
CA VAL A 328 2.47 3.66 3.19
C VAL A 328 1.98 4.32 4.49
N ARG A 329 1.21 5.40 4.40
CA ARG A 329 0.58 6.04 5.58
C ARG A 329 -0.31 5.08 6.36
N LEU A 330 -1.24 4.40 5.68
CA LEU A 330 -2.13 3.41 6.30
C LEU A 330 -1.33 2.34 7.07
N SER A 331 -0.31 1.76 6.43
CA SER A 331 0.51 0.69 7.01
C SER A 331 1.39 1.10 8.20
N LEU A 332 1.41 2.39 8.54
CA LEU A 332 2.18 2.98 9.63
C LEU A 332 1.31 3.58 10.74
N LEU A 333 -0.02 3.54 10.62
CA LEU A 333 -0.92 3.97 11.68
C LEU A 333 -0.68 3.16 12.97
N GLY A 334 -0.55 3.83 14.10
CA GLY A 334 -0.24 3.21 15.40
C GLY A 334 1.20 2.70 15.57
N VAL A 335 2.06 2.84 14.56
CA VAL A 335 3.46 2.41 14.66
C VAL A 335 4.28 3.49 15.35
N ASN A 336 4.79 3.18 16.53
CA ASN A 336 5.51 4.12 17.41
C ASN A 336 7.04 3.96 17.40
N ASN A 337 7.57 3.17 16.47
CA ASN A 337 8.99 2.90 16.29
C ASN A 337 9.42 3.02 14.82
N ILE A 338 8.87 4.00 14.10
CA ILE A 338 9.07 4.20 12.66
C ILE A 338 10.55 4.43 12.34
N ASN A 339 11.28 5.17 13.18
CA ASN A 339 12.72 5.35 13.01
C ASN A 339 13.51 4.03 13.02
N ASN A 340 12.98 2.98 13.63
CA ASN A 340 13.66 1.68 13.78
C ASN A 340 13.23 0.66 12.74
N LEU A 341 12.38 1.04 11.77
CA LEU A 341 11.98 0.15 10.69
C LEU A 341 13.12 -0.01 9.66
N THR A 342 13.02 -1.09 8.89
CA THR A 342 13.92 -1.40 7.78
C THR A 342 13.12 -1.54 6.49
N GLU A 343 13.57 -0.88 5.44
CA GLU A 343 12.95 -1.03 4.13
C GLU A 343 13.31 -2.39 3.50
N CYS A 344 12.29 -3.20 3.21
CA CYS A 344 12.45 -4.52 2.59
C CYS A 344 11.76 -4.64 1.22
N THR A 345 11.46 -3.51 0.57
CA THR A 345 10.84 -3.45 -0.76
C THR A 345 11.56 -4.29 -1.82
N LYS A 346 12.90 -4.40 -1.72
CA LYS A 346 13.73 -5.24 -2.59
C LYS A 346 13.32 -6.71 -2.66
N THR A 347 12.57 -7.20 -1.67
CA THR A 347 12.14 -8.60 -1.55
C THR A 347 10.77 -8.88 -2.20
N LEU A 348 10.02 -7.84 -2.56
CA LEU A 348 8.75 -7.97 -3.28
C LEU A 348 8.99 -8.49 -4.70
N PRO A 349 8.02 -9.23 -5.29
CA PRO A 349 8.11 -9.71 -6.65
C PRO A 349 8.17 -8.53 -7.65
N LYS A 350 8.52 -8.84 -8.90
CA LYS A 350 8.50 -7.86 -9.98
C LYS A 350 7.06 -7.42 -10.26
N ALA A 351 6.88 -6.13 -10.55
CA ALA A 351 5.61 -5.62 -11.04
C ALA A 351 5.22 -6.28 -12.38
N GLN A 352 3.93 -6.36 -12.64
CA GLN A 352 3.36 -6.83 -13.90
C GLN A 352 2.73 -5.63 -14.62
N PRO A 353 3.50 -4.83 -15.38
CA PRO A 353 3.02 -3.56 -15.94
C PRO A 353 2.05 -3.72 -17.12
N THR A 354 1.79 -4.95 -17.56
CA THR A 354 0.84 -5.24 -18.64
C THR A 354 0.02 -6.47 -18.30
N PHE A 355 -1.23 -6.48 -18.76
CA PHE A 355 -2.10 -7.65 -18.66
C PHE A 355 -3.01 -7.73 -19.90
N LYS A 356 -3.09 -8.92 -20.52
CA LYS A 356 -3.97 -9.12 -21.67
C LYS A 356 -5.42 -9.12 -21.19
N GLY A 357 -6.16 -8.07 -21.55
CA GLY A 357 -7.59 -7.93 -21.24
C GLY A 357 -7.92 -6.86 -20.21
N SER A 358 -6.94 -6.09 -19.71
CA SER A 358 -7.17 -4.83 -19.00
C SER A 358 -7.02 -3.69 -20.01
N THR A 359 -8.06 -2.90 -20.23
CA THR A 359 -8.17 -1.96 -21.35
C THR A 359 -7.27 -0.72 -21.28
N GLU A 360 -6.37 -0.59 -20.31
CA GLU A 360 -5.61 0.65 -20.05
C GLU A 360 -4.09 0.58 -20.31
N GLY A 361 -3.62 -0.44 -21.03
CA GLY A 361 -2.22 -0.50 -21.50
C GLY A 361 -1.92 0.15 -22.86
N LEU A 362 -2.93 0.68 -23.57
CA LEU A 362 -2.80 1.05 -24.99
C LEU A 362 -2.58 2.54 -25.28
N VAL A 363 -2.84 3.43 -24.33
CA VAL A 363 -2.77 4.88 -24.59
C VAL A 363 -1.31 5.35 -24.64
N ASP A 364 -0.43 4.80 -23.81
CA ASP A 364 0.97 5.25 -23.74
C ASP A 364 1.89 4.55 -24.76
N GLN A 365 1.59 3.30 -25.14
CA GLN A 365 2.36 2.62 -26.19
C GLN A 365 2.11 3.21 -27.58
N LYS A 366 0.94 3.80 -27.86
CA LYS A 366 0.70 4.54 -29.11
C LYS A 366 1.52 5.83 -29.17
N LYS A 367 1.69 6.54 -28.04
CA LYS A 367 2.56 7.74 -27.95
C LYS A 367 4.05 7.39 -28.03
N LEU A 368 4.48 6.25 -27.47
CA LEU A 368 5.86 5.75 -27.61
C LEU A 368 6.15 5.21 -29.02
N LYS A 369 5.20 4.53 -29.67
CA LYS A 369 5.33 4.12 -31.09
C LYS A 369 5.39 5.32 -32.03
N ARG A 370 4.55 6.35 -31.84
CA ARG A 370 4.60 7.57 -32.66
C ARG A 370 5.95 8.29 -32.52
N ARG A 371 6.47 8.45 -31.31
CA ARG A 371 7.79 9.07 -31.06
C ARG A 371 8.96 8.28 -31.65
N ASN A 372 8.86 6.96 -31.74
CA ASN A 372 9.91 6.13 -32.34
C ASN A 372 9.83 6.10 -33.88
N VAL A 373 8.63 6.14 -34.45
CA VAL A 373 8.43 6.25 -35.91
C VAL A 373 8.91 7.62 -36.44
N GLU A 374 8.60 8.70 -35.72
CA GLU A 374 9.07 10.06 -36.08
C GLU A 374 10.61 10.19 -35.97
N ARG A 375 11.26 9.44 -35.07
CA ARG A 375 12.73 9.39 -34.98
C ARG A 375 13.38 8.62 -36.13
N GLU A 376 12.79 7.50 -36.55
CA GLU A 376 13.31 6.71 -37.66
C GLU A 376 13.18 7.46 -39.01
N GLU A 377 12.07 8.17 -39.25
CA GLU A 377 11.88 9.00 -40.45
C GLU A 377 12.81 10.23 -40.50
N SER A 378 13.20 10.78 -39.34
CA SER A 378 14.19 11.88 -39.26
C SER A 378 15.63 11.42 -39.52
N SER A 379 15.92 10.12 -39.37
CA SER A 379 17.26 9.55 -39.58
C SER A 379 17.49 9.07 -41.02
N SER A 380 16.43 8.78 -41.78
CA SER A 380 16.50 8.28 -43.16
C SER A 380 16.54 9.37 -44.23
N SER A 381 16.28 10.64 -43.85
CA SER A 381 16.28 11.80 -44.75
C SER A 381 17.64 12.53 -44.84
N GLY A 382 18.69 12.00 -44.20
CA GLY A 382 20.02 12.63 -44.13
C GLY A 382 21.07 12.18 -45.14
N CYS A 383 20.75 11.29 -46.09
CA CYS A 383 21.74 10.77 -47.06
C CYS A 383 21.24 10.92 -48.50
N THR A 384 21.37 12.13 -49.05
CA THR A 384 21.45 12.36 -50.49
C THR A 384 22.43 13.50 -50.74
N ARG A 385 23.64 13.12 -51.15
CA ARG A 385 24.52 13.92 -52.02
C ARG A 385 25.28 12.97 -52.93
#